data_AF-M1FAZ8-F1
#
_entry.id   AF-M1FAZ8-F1
#
_cell.length_a   1.000
_cell.length_b   1.000
_cell.length_c   1.000
_cell.angle_alpha   90.00
_cell.angle_beta   90.00
_cell.angle_gamma   90.00
#
_symmetry.space_group_name_H-M   'P 1'
#
loop_
_entity.id
_entity.type
_entity.pdbx_description
1 polymer ?
#
loop_
_entity_poly.entity_id
_entity_poly.type
_entity_poly.pdbx_seq_one_letter_code
_entity_poly.pdbx_strand_id
1 'polypeptide(L)'
;MTPTERAQVWQQHIADWQVSGVSGSAYCKQQSLVYHQFVYWRQKLTPTGDPPKQAQTVTGFARVVSAPGAGIGGADGLTVSLPGGVSITGLHAGNIELLGAVLR
;
A
#
# COMPACT_ATOMS: atom_id res chain seq x y z
N MET A 1 11.15 27.55 4.74
CA MET A 1 9.76 27.11 4.50
C MET A 1 9.63 25.66 4.91
N THR A 2 8.94 25.42 6.00
CA THR A 2 8.65 24.11 6.58
C THR A 2 7.74 23.28 5.67
N PRO A 3 7.69 21.94 5.82
CA PRO A 3 6.82 21.09 5.01
C PRO A 3 5.34 21.47 5.07
N THR A 4 4.87 21.97 6.21
CA THR A 4 3.48 22.35 6.46
C THR A 4 3.09 23.65 5.75
N GLU A 5 3.96 24.66 5.78
CA GLU A 5 3.72 25.94 5.09
C GLU A 5 3.59 25.74 3.58
N ARG A 6 4.40 24.85 3.00
CA ARG A 6 4.28 24.52 1.57
C ARG A 6 2.94 23.87 1.25
N ALA A 7 2.44 22.99 2.12
CA ALA A 7 1.14 22.35 1.92
C ALA A 7 0.00 23.38 1.90
N GLN A 8 0.04 24.35 2.81
CA GLN A 8 -0.96 25.43 2.87
C GLN A 8 -0.94 26.31 1.62
N VAL A 9 0.25 26.71 1.15
CA VAL A 9 0.39 27.50 -0.08
C VAL A 9 -0.15 26.75 -1.29
N TRP A 10 0.16 25.46 -1.41
CA TRP A 10 -0.37 24.64 -2.50
C TRP A 10 -1.87 24.41 -2.39
N GLN A 11 -2.41 24.29 -1.19
CA GLN A 11 -3.84 24.20 -0.97
C GLN A 11 -4.58 25.44 -1.48
N GLN A 12 -4.04 26.63 -1.22
CA GLN A 12 -4.59 27.88 -1.76
C GLN A 12 -4.58 27.89 -3.29
N HIS A 13 -3.44 27.55 -3.91
CA HIS A 13 -3.34 27.49 -5.37
C HIS A 13 -4.33 26.49 -6.00
N ILE A 14 -4.56 25.34 -5.37
CA ILE A 14 -5.55 24.37 -5.86
C ILE A 14 -6.97 24.92 -5.74
N ALA A 15 -7.31 25.61 -4.64
CA ALA A 15 -8.62 26.24 -4.47
C ALA A 15 -8.85 27.36 -5.50
N ASP A 16 -7.87 28.24 -5.68
CA ASP A 16 -7.93 29.34 -6.65
C ASP A 16 -8.06 28.80 -8.08
N TRP A 17 -7.35 27.72 -8.40
CA TRP A 17 -7.46 27.04 -9.69
C TRP A 17 -8.86 26.46 -9.93
N GLN A 18 -9.45 25.81 -8.91
CA GLN A 18 -10.81 25.26 -9.01
C GLN A 18 -11.86 26.34 -9.28
N VAL A 19 -11.73 27.51 -8.64
CA VAL A 19 -12.62 28.66 -8.88
C VAL A 19 -12.39 29.28 -10.26
N SER A 20 -11.14 29.30 -10.73
CA SER A 20 -10.78 29.90 -12.02
C SER A 20 -11.37 29.15 -13.22
N GLY A 21 -11.70 27.85 -13.09
CA GLY A 21 -12.32 27.05 -14.15
C GLY A 21 -11.42 26.80 -15.38
N VAL A 22 -10.16 27.24 -15.35
CA VAL A 22 -9.18 27.06 -16.44
C VAL A 22 -8.49 25.70 -16.35
N SER A 23 -7.85 25.27 -17.43
CA SER A 23 -7.00 24.08 -17.38
C SER A 23 -5.81 24.28 -16.44
N GLY A 24 -5.34 23.21 -15.78
CA GLY A 24 -4.22 23.31 -14.84
C GLY A 24 -2.93 23.83 -15.48
N SER A 25 -2.71 23.55 -16.77
CA SER A 25 -1.56 24.09 -17.50
C SER A 25 -1.69 25.60 -17.77
N ALA A 26 -2.89 26.11 -18.04
CA ALA A 26 -3.15 27.54 -18.18
C ALA A 26 -2.97 28.26 -16.84
N TYR A 27 -3.49 27.71 -15.75
CA TYR A 27 -3.29 28.27 -14.40
C TYR A 27 -1.81 28.32 -14.01
N CYS A 28 -1.06 27.23 -14.27
CA CYS A 28 0.37 27.20 -14.01
C CYS A 28 1.13 28.27 -14.81
N LYS A 29 0.74 28.53 -16.06
CA LYS A 29 1.33 29.60 -16.88
C LYS A 29 1.00 30.99 -16.32
N GLN A 30 -0.23 31.22 -15.88
CA GLN A 30 -0.67 32.52 -15.34
C GLN A 30 0.00 32.85 -14.00
N GLN A 31 0.15 31.85 -13.13
CA GLN A 31 0.70 32.01 -11.78
C GLN A 31 2.21 31.69 -11.70
N SER A 32 2.87 31.47 -12.84
CA SER A 32 4.29 31.08 -12.93
C SER A 32 4.65 29.86 -12.05
N LEU A 33 3.74 28.89 -11.97
CA LEU A 33 3.90 27.67 -11.19
C LEU A 33 4.51 26.55 -12.04
N VAL A 34 5.27 25.68 -11.38
CA VAL A 34 5.84 24.50 -12.02
C VAL A 34 4.78 23.41 -12.14
N TYR A 35 4.46 23.03 -13.38
CA TYR A 35 3.33 22.13 -13.68
C TYR A 35 3.40 20.78 -12.96
N HIS A 36 4.57 20.14 -12.87
CA HIS A 36 4.69 18.84 -12.20
C HIS A 36 4.41 18.93 -10.69
N GLN A 37 4.76 20.05 -10.06
CA GLN A 37 4.47 20.27 -8.63
C GLN A 37 2.98 20.47 -8.42
N PHE A 38 2.33 21.24 -9.30
CA PHE A 38 0.88 21.41 -9.29
C PHE A 38 0.15 20.06 -9.41
N VAL A 39 0.55 19.21 -10.36
CA VAL A 39 -0.06 17.88 -10.53
C VAL A 39 0.13 17.03 -9.28
N TYR A 40 1.35 17.02 -8.70
CA TYR A 40 1.65 16.29 -7.47
C TYR A 40 0.77 16.75 -6.30
N TRP A 41 0.70 18.07 -6.05
CA TRP A 41 -0.09 18.61 -4.95
C TRP A 41 -1.58 18.45 -5.15
N ARG A 42 -2.07 18.58 -6.39
CA ARG A 42 -3.46 18.29 -6.71
C ARG A 42 -3.83 16.85 -6.33
N GLN A 43 -2.99 15.88 -6.69
CA GLN A 43 -3.21 14.47 -6.33
C GLN A 43 -3.14 14.26 -4.82
N LYS A 44 -2.13 14.84 -4.17
CA LYS A 44 -1.89 14.70 -2.73
C LYS A 44 -3.00 15.31 -1.86
N LEU A 45 -3.62 16.40 -2.32
CA LEU A 45 -4.67 17.12 -1.61
C LEU A 45 -6.08 16.65 -2.00
N THR A 46 -6.23 15.84 -3.06
CA THR A 46 -7.50 15.21 -3.36
C THR A 46 -7.73 14.13 -2.31
N PRO A 47 -8.82 14.18 -1.53
CA PRO A 47 -9.15 13.15 -0.54
C PRO A 47 -9.67 11.93 -1.28
N THR A 48 -8.78 11.21 -1.94
CA THR A 48 -9.06 9.90 -2.47
C THR A 48 -8.38 8.93 -1.51
N GLY A 49 -9.18 8.17 -0.75
CA GLY A 49 -8.72 7.04 0.07
C GLY A 49 -8.12 5.90 -0.75
N ASP A 50 -7.72 6.17 -1.99
CA ASP A 50 -7.00 5.28 -2.88
C ASP A 50 -5.64 5.91 -3.14
N PRO A 51 -4.54 5.14 -2.98
CA PRO A 51 -3.20 5.60 -3.34
C PRO A 51 -3.22 6.12 -4.78
N PRO A 52 -2.34 7.08 -5.12
CA PRO A 52 -2.31 7.66 -6.46
C PRO A 52 -2.32 6.52 -7.45
N LYS A 53 -3.42 6.43 -8.22
CA LYS A 53 -3.51 5.56 -9.40
C LYS A 53 -2.45 6.12 -10.34
N GLN A 54 -1.21 5.68 -10.12
CA GLN A 54 -0.12 5.81 -11.04
C GLN A 54 -0.76 5.45 -12.36
N ALA A 55 -0.83 6.43 -13.26
CA ALA A 55 -1.15 6.17 -14.64
C ALA A 55 -0.36 4.92 -14.97
N GLN A 56 -1.08 3.82 -15.26
CA GLN A 56 -0.51 2.51 -15.51
C GLN A 56 0.32 2.68 -16.78
N THR A 57 1.53 3.20 -16.62
CA THR A 57 2.60 2.86 -17.49
C THR A 57 2.64 1.34 -17.36
N VAL A 58 2.38 0.68 -18.48
CA VAL A 58 2.61 -0.75 -18.67
C VAL A 58 4.11 -0.99 -18.50
N THR A 59 4.61 -0.83 -17.29
CA THR A 59 5.87 -1.41 -16.87
C THR A 59 5.58 -2.92 -16.81
N GLY A 60 6.39 -3.74 -17.46
CA GLY A 60 6.21 -5.20 -17.55
C GLY A 60 6.30 -5.96 -16.22
N PHE A 61 6.07 -5.27 -15.11
CA PHE A 61 6.09 -5.79 -13.76
C PHE A 61 4.65 -6.00 -13.27
N ALA A 62 4.31 -7.24 -12.95
CA ALA A 62 3.08 -7.58 -12.28
C ALA A 62 3.18 -7.22 -10.78
N ARG A 63 2.11 -6.63 -10.23
CA ARG A 63 2.02 -6.35 -8.80
C ARG A 63 1.82 -7.66 -8.03
N VAL A 64 2.78 -8.03 -7.19
CA VAL A 64 2.61 -9.13 -6.23
C VAL A 64 1.78 -8.63 -5.06
N VAL A 65 0.61 -9.24 -4.85
CA VAL A 65 -0.22 -9.05 -3.66
C VAL A 65 0.11 -10.20 -2.72
N SER A 66 0.61 -9.89 -1.53
CA SER A 66 0.79 -10.90 -0.49
C SER A 66 -0.57 -11.46 -0.11
N ALA A 67 -0.76 -12.77 -0.26
CA ALA A 67 -1.98 -13.43 0.18
C ALA A 67 -2.16 -13.22 1.70
N PRO A 68 -3.36 -12.82 2.18
CA PRO A 68 -3.66 -12.85 3.59
C PRO A 68 -3.69 -14.32 4.02
N GLY A 69 -2.60 -14.78 4.60
CA GLY A 69 -2.41 -16.20 4.96
C GLY A 69 -0.98 -16.61 5.30
N ALA A 70 0.03 -15.79 4.98
CA ALA A 70 1.39 -15.96 5.50
C ALA A 70 1.68 -14.98 6.66
N GLY A 71 0.65 -14.64 7.43
CA GLY A 71 0.82 -14.01 8.73
C GLY A 71 1.42 -15.05 9.67
N ILE A 72 2.68 -14.86 10.02
CA ILE A 72 3.30 -15.43 11.22
C ILE A 72 2.56 -14.80 12.41
N GLY A 73 1.36 -15.31 12.68
CA GLY A 73 0.40 -14.70 13.59
C GLY A 73 -0.57 -15.76 14.09
N GLY A 74 -0.17 -16.45 15.15
CA GLY A 74 -1.12 -17.05 16.09
C GLY A 74 -1.50 -18.52 15.88
N ALA A 75 -0.74 -19.32 15.15
CA ALA A 75 -0.80 -20.77 15.28
C ALA A 75 0.52 -21.24 15.89
N ASP A 76 0.55 -21.34 17.22
CA ASP A 76 1.62 -21.97 17.99
C ASP A 76 1.61 -23.47 17.68
N GLY A 77 2.11 -23.83 16.50
CA GLY A 77 1.79 -25.11 15.90
C GLY A 77 2.63 -25.44 14.69
N LEU A 78 3.69 -26.21 14.87
CA LEU A 78 4.44 -26.82 13.78
C LEU A 78 3.57 -27.86 13.06
N THR A 79 3.81 -28.01 11.76
CA THR A 79 3.18 -29.05 10.94
C THR A 79 4.23 -30.02 10.43
N VAL A 80 3.99 -31.32 10.61
CA VAL A 80 4.84 -32.42 10.12
C VAL A 80 4.05 -33.26 9.13
N SER A 81 4.59 -33.44 7.93
CA SER A 81 4.01 -34.31 6.89
C SER A 81 4.81 -35.60 6.78
N LEU A 82 4.13 -36.74 6.83
CA LEU A 82 4.74 -38.07 6.75
C LEU A 82 4.62 -38.66 5.33
N PRO A 83 5.54 -39.58 4.96
CA PRO A 83 5.37 -40.42 3.77
C PRO A 83 4.05 -41.20 3.88
N GLY A 84 3.13 -41.01 2.94
CA GLY A 84 1.79 -41.58 2.98
C GLY A 84 0.65 -40.56 3.05
N GLY A 85 0.96 -39.26 3.07
CA GLY A 85 -0.04 -38.19 2.96
C GLY A 85 -0.71 -37.80 4.27
N VAL A 86 -0.20 -38.31 5.40
CA VAL A 86 -0.63 -37.90 6.74
C VAL A 86 0.07 -36.59 7.11
N SER A 87 -0.71 -35.62 7.59
CA SER A 87 -0.22 -34.34 8.09
C SER A 87 -0.65 -34.12 9.53
N ILE A 88 0.32 -33.92 10.41
CA ILE A 88 0.12 -33.60 11.83
C ILE A 88 0.31 -32.10 11.98
N THR A 89 -0.73 -31.37 12.34
CA THR A 89 -0.73 -29.91 12.49
C THR A 89 -0.87 -29.51 13.96
N GLY A 90 -0.35 -28.33 14.34
CA GLY A 90 -0.58 -27.79 15.69
C GLY A 90 0.40 -28.30 16.75
N LEU A 91 1.62 -28.70 16.35
CA LEU A 91 2.63 -29.19 17.28
C LEU A 91 3.28 -28.05 18.07
N HIS A 92 3.24 -28.13 19.39
CA HIS A 92 3.79 -27.14 20.32
C HIS A 92 4.40 -27.84 21.55
N ALA A 93 5.10 -27.08 22.40
CA ALA A 93 5.84 -27.64 23.55
C ALA A 93 4.99 -28.53 24.47
N GLY A 94 3.71 -28.20 24.65
CA GLY A 94 2.78 -29.01 25.46
C GLY A 94 2.31 -30.34 24.85
N ASN A 95 2.50 -30.58 23.55
CA ASN A 95 2.04 -31.81 22.88
C ASN A 95 3.13 -32.60 22.13
N ILE A 96 4.37 -32.08 22.08
CA ILE A 96 5.49 -32.69 21.35
C ILE A 96 5.80 -34.12 21.81
N GLU A 97 5.60 -34.43 23.10
CA GLU A 97 5.81 -35.76 23.69
C GLU A 97 4.86 -36.82 23.11
N LEU A 98 3.66 -36.41 22.63
CA LEU A 98 2.69 -37.31 22.00
C LEU A 98 3.12 -37.71 20.59
N LEU A 99 4.04 -36.98 19.95
CA LEU A 99 4.51 -37.28 18.61
C LEU A 99 5.15 -38.68 18.55
N GLY A 100 5.89 -39.08 19.57
CA GLY A 100 6.50 -40.42 19.65
C GLY A 100 5.49 -41.56 19.86
N ALA A 101 4.26 -41.26 20.28
CA ALA A 101 3.18 -42.25 20.39
C ALA A 101 2.42 -42.41 19.06
N VAL A 102 2.32 -41.35 18.26
CA VAL A 102 1.66 -41.35 16.94
C VAL A 102 2.58 -41.93 15.85
N LEU A 103 3.90 -41.85 16.03
CA LEU A 103 4.92 -42.33 15.08
C LEU A 103 5.38 -43.78 15.33
N ARG A 104 4.80 -44.50 16.29
CA ARG A 104 5.06 -45.94 16.53
C ARG A 104 4.03 -46.80 15.84
#